data_AF-A0A087C0Z0-F1
#
_entry.id   AF-A0A087C0Z0-F1
#
_cell.length_a   1.000
_cell.length_b   1.000
_cell.length_c   1.000
_cell.angle_alpha   90.00
_cell.angle_beta   90.00
_cell.angle_gamma   90.00
#
_symmetry.space_group_name_H-M   'P 1'
#
loop_
_entity.id
_entity.type
_entity.pdbx_description
1 polymer ?
#
loop_
_entity_poly.entity_id
_entity_poly.type
_entity_poly.pdbx_seq_one_letter_code
_entity_poly.pdbx_strand_id
1 'polypeptide(L)'
;MASGWWNVTREGDEGLPTMLVQAISAATALCVGELLCAPIYVALVGGKVALVPWALTACLLSVAFVYTVGFALLWCVEGLMRNGTPRWRPLIGGVAGLIGFGFWGRFVIAAFLDSLRVPLGLSPLGLGPIVTVVINSAVLGFAAFFLGYIAPKALAKRRATVIVMGVATVVLAIAGGYYLSRMYAVLY
;
A
#
# COMPACT_ATOMS: atom_id res chain seq x y z
N MET A 1 29.68 -6.53 -24.72
CA MET A 1 29.21 -6.89 -23.37
C MET A 1 27.70 -6.71 -23.34
N ALA A 2 26.93 -7.80 -23.48
CA ALA A 2 25.49 -7.74 -23.29
C ALA A 2 25.24 -7.34 -21.83
N SER A 3 24.70 -6.15 -21.64
CA SER A 3 24.50 -5.59 -20.31
C SER A 3 23.45 -6.45 -19.60
N GLY A 4 23.75 -6.91 -18.38
CA GLY A 4 22.91 -7.81 -17.58
C GLY A 4 21.62 -7.18 -17.05
N TRP A 5 20.85 -6.49 -17.88
CA TRP A 5 19.59 -5.81 -17.51
C TRP A 5 18.44 -6.81 -17.28
N TRP A 6 18.62 -8.06 -17.70
CA TRP A 6 17.70 -9.17 -17.45
C TRP A 6 18.06 -9.97 -16.19
N ASN A 7 19.17 -9.66 -15.52
CA ASN A 7 19.54 -10.38 -14.30
C ASN A 7 18.65 -9.95 -13.14
N VAL A 8 17.86 -10.91 -12.66
CA VAL A 8 17.00 -10.72 -11.49
C VAL A 8 17.85 -10.73 -10.24
N THR A 9 17.81 -9.64 -9.47
CA THR A 9 18.49 -9.52 -8.17
C THR A 9 17.85 -10.47 -7.16
N ARG A 10 18.70 -11.23 -6.45
CA ARG A 10 18.31 -12.22 -5.44
C ARG A 10 19.27 -12.15 -4.24
N GLU A 11 18.77 -12.47 -3.06
CA GLU A 11 19.60 -12.69 -1.86
C GLU A 11 20.13 -14.13 -1.87
N GLY A 12 21.21 -14.35 -2.61
CA GLY A 12 21.78 -15.68 -2.89
C GLY A 12 21.10 -16.41 -4.06
N ASP A 13 21.73 -17.46 -4.59
CA ASP A 13 21.31 -18.12 -5.84
C ASP A 13 19.89 -18.73 -5.78
N GLU A 14 19.47 -19.20 -4.59
CA GLU A 14 18.16 -19.80 -4.36
C GLU A 14 17.11 -18.84 -3.76
N GLY A 15 17.47 -17.57 -3.51
CA GLY A 15 16.58 -16.58 -2.94
C GLY A 15 15.45 -16.17 -3.91
N LEU A 16 14.29 -15.78 -3.37
CA LEU A 16 13.27 -15.11 -4.17
C LEU A 16 13.81 -13.78 -4.74
N PRO A 17 13.27 -13.31 -5.88
CA PRO A 17 13.59 -11.99 -6.43
C PRO A 17 13.40 -10.89 -5.38
N THR A 18 14.40 -10.02 -5.20
CA THR A 18 14.37 -9.02 -4.12
C THR A 18 13.18 -8.08 -4.25
N MET A 19 12.92 -7.60 -5.47
CA MET A 19 11.77 -6.75 -5.79
C MET A 19 10.43 -7.40 -5.49
N LEU A 20 10.30 -8.72 -5.72
CA LEU A 20 9.07 -9.45 -5.38
C LEU A 20 8.86 -9.46 -3.85
N VAL A 21 9.92 -9.75 -3.10
CA VAL A 21 9.87 -9.77 -1.62
C VAL A 21 9.59 -8.39 -1.07
N GLN A 22 10.21 -7.33 -1.62
CA GLN A 22 9.94 -5.94 -1.25
C GLN A 22 8.47 -5.58 -1.48
N ALA A 23 7.94 -5.86 -2.67
CA ALA A 23 6.56 -5.52 -3.04
C ALA A 23 5.54 -6.27 -2.16
N ILE A 24 5.71 -7.58 -1.96
CA ILE A 24 4.81 -8.35 -1.09
C ILE A 24 4.87 -7.86 0.36
N SER A 25 6.06 -7.56 0.86
CA SER A 25 6.24 -7.07 2.23
C SER A 25 5.63 -5.68 2.42
N ALA A 26 5.82 -4.78 1.46
CA ALA A 26 5.21 -3.45 1.47
C ALA A 26 3.67 -3.54 1.38
N ALA A 27 3.12 -4.39 0.50
CA ALA A 27 1.68 -4.61 0.38
C ALA A 27 1.08 -5.16 1.68
N THR A 28 1.78 -6.09 2.33
CA THR A 28 1.34 -6.67 3.61
C THR A 28 1.35 -5.62 4.71
N ALA A 29 2.46 -4.87 4.84
CA ALA A 29 2.58 -3.83 5.85
C ALA A 29 1.54 -2.72 5.65
N LEU A 30 1.28 -2.29 4.40
CA LEU A 30 0.25 -1.31 4.10
C LEU A 30 -1.15 -1.81 4.40
N CYS A 31 -1.52 -3.02 3.97
CA CYS A 31 -2.86 -3.55 4.24
C CYS A 31 -3.07 -3.72 5.75
N VAL A 32 -2.11 -4.24 6.51
CA VAL A 32 -2.21 -4.30 7.99
C VAL A 32 -2.34 -2.89 8.57
N GLY A 33 -1.56 -1.93 8.11
CA GLY A 33 -1.65 -0.53 8.53
C GLY A 33 -3.02 0.07 8.29
N GLU A 34 -3.61 -0.15 7.11
CA GLU A 34 -4.95 0.31 6.76
C GLU A 34 -6.05 -0.37 7.61
N LEU A 35 -5.91 -1.66 7.93
CA LEU A 35 -6.84 -2.34 8.85
C LEU A 35 -6.83 -1.68 10.23
N LEU A 36 -5.65 -1.33 10.74
CA LEU A 36 -5.48 -0.68 12.04
C LEU A 36 -5.98 0.78 12.02
N CYS A 37 -5.76 1.49 10.91
CA CYS A 37 -6.18 2.89 10.74
C CYS A 37 -7.62 3.05 10.22
N ALA A 38 -8.31 1.97 9.86
CA ALA A 38 -9.69 1.98 9.37
C ALA A 38 -10.67 2.83 10.23
N PRO A 39 -10.59 2.81 11.58
CA PRO A 39 -11.46 3.65 12.42
C PRO A 39 -11.33 5.15 12.14
N ILE A 40 -10.15 5.64 11.74
CA ILE A 40 -9.91 7.05 11.41
C ILE A 40 -10.85 7.47 10.28
N TYR A 41 -10.89 6.68 9.22
CA TYR A 41 -11.69 6.96 8.04
C TYR A 41 -13.20 6.79 8.28
N VAL A 42 -13.60 5.78 9.06
CA VAL A 42 -15.01 5.59 9.46
C VAL A 42 -15.51 6.79 10.26
N ALA A 43 -14.68 7.35 11.14
CA ALA A 43 -14.99 8.57 11.87
C ALA A 43 -15.18 9.75 10.92
N LEU A 44 -14.40 9.83 9.84
CA LEU A 44 -14.60 10.87 8.83
C LEU A 44 -16.00 10.76 8.21
N VAL A 45 -16.46 9.57 7.82
CA VAL A 45 -17.81 9.34 7.24
C VAL A 45 -18.93 9.36 8.31
N GLY A 46 -18.65 9.88 9.51
CA GLY A 46 -19.66 10.05 10.57
C GLY A 46 -20.23 8.74 11.11
N GLY A 47 -19.47 7.64 11.01
CA GLY A 47 -19.92 6.31 11.47
C GLY A 47 -21.03 5.68 10.64
N LYS A 48 -21.40 6.27 9.49
CA LYS A 48 -22.46 5.74 8.60
C LYS A 48 -22.05 4.51 7.79
N VAL A 49 -20.76 4.17 7.83
CA VAL A 49 -20.19 2.99 7.18
C VAL A 49 -19.66 2.06 8.25
N ALA A 50 -19.99 0.77 8.14
CA ALA A 50 -19.48 -0.24 9.06
C ALA A 50 -17.95 -0.39 8.94
N LEU A 51 -17.29 -0.67 10.06
CA LEU A 51 -15.83 -0.73 10.14
C LEU A 51 -15.23 -1.81 9.23
N VAL A 52 -15.78 -3.02 9.24
CA VAL A 52 -15.23 -4.16 8.49
C VAL A 52 -15.29 -3.92 6.97
N PRO A 53 -16.43 -3.51 6.37
CA PRO A 53 -16.49 -3.17 4.95
C PRO A 53 -15.46 -2.10 4.53
N TRP A 54 -15.32 -1.03 5.32
CA TRP A 54 -14.33 0.00 5.01
C TRP A 54 -12.89 -0.52 5.16
N ALA A 55 -12.58 -1.22 6.25
CA ALA A 55 -11.24 -1.73 6.51
C ALA A 55 -10.74 -2.63 5.36
N LEU A 56 -11.60 -3.52 4.85
CA LEU A 56 -11.25 -4.38 3.72
C LEU A 56 -11.15 -3.60 2.40
N THR A 57 -11.98 -2.59 2.20
CA THR A 57 -11.86 -1.66 1.06
C THR A 57 -10.53 -0.89 1.10
N ALA A 58 -10.14 -0.40 2.27
CA ALA A 58 -8.85 0.28 2.46
C ALA A 58 -7.67 -0.66 2.18
N CYS A 59 -7.75 -1.93 2.61
CA CYS A 59 -6.80 -2.97 2.21
C CYS A 59 -6.73 -3.13 0.68
N LEU A 60 -7.87 -3.25 0.00
CA LEU A 60 -7.90 -3.28 -1.48
C LEU A 60 -7.15 -2.09 -2.08
N LEU A 61 -7.46 -0.86 -1.65
CA LEU A 61 -6.84 0.36 -2.19
C LEU A 61 -5.33 0.39 -1.94
N SER A 62 -4.88 -0.12 -0.80
CA SER A 62 -3.47 -0.22 -0.45
C SER A 62 -2.71 -1.26 -1.29
N VAL A 63 -3.32 -2.42 -1.51
CA VAL A 63 -2.75 -3.49 -2.34
C VAL A 63 -2.70 -3.06 -3.81
N ALA A 64 -3.76 -2.38 -4.27
CA ALA A 64 -3.80 -1.78 -5.60
C ALA A 64 -2.68 -0.74 -5.78
N PHE A 65 -2.46 0.13 -4.78
CA PHE A 65 -1.34 1.07 -4.80
C PHE A 65 0.00 0.34 -4.95
N VAL A 66 0.31 -0.63 -4.07
CA VAL A 66 1.62 -1.28 -4.07
C VAL A 66 1.90 -2.01 -5.38
N TYR A 67 0.92 -2.71 -5.95
CA TYR A 67 1.13 -3.45 -7.19
C TYR A 67 1.07 -2.60 -8.46
N THR A 68 0.71 -1.31 -8.36
CA THR A 68 0.72 -0.37 -9.50
C THR A 68 1.78 0.70 -9.32
N VAL A 69 1.44 1.81 -8.67
CA VAL A 69 2.31 2.96 -8.45
C VAL A 69 3.47 2.60 -7.53
N GLY A 70 3.21 1.84 -6.48
CA GLY A 70 4.22 1.44 -5.51
C GLY A 70 5.32 0.59 -6.13
N PHE A 71 4.98 -0.33 -7.03
CA PHE A 71 5.95 -1.15 -7.75
C PHE A 71 6.83 -0.29 -8.65
N ALA A 72 6.24 0.69 -9.34
CA ALA A 72 7.01 1.67 -10.13
C ALA A 72 7.95 2.49 -9.24
N LEU A 73 7.52 2.89 -8.03
CA LEU A 73 8.37 3.59 -7.07
C LEU A 73 9.55 2.73 -6.59
N LEU A 74 9.32 1.46 -6.28
CA LEU A 74 10.40 0.52 -5.94
C LEU A 74 11.43 0.46 -7.07
N TRP A 75 10.97 0.38 -8.31
CA TRP A 75 11.83 0.38 -9.49
C TRP A 75 12.60 1.70 -9.66
N CYS A 76 11.94 2.84 -9.50
CA CYS A 76 12.59 4.15 -9.57
C CYS A 76 13.68 4.30 -8.50
N VAL A 77 13.40 3.84 -7.28
CA VAL A 77 14.35 3.91 -6.16
C VAL A 77 15.54 2.97 -6.39
N GLU A 78 15.32 1.76 -6.89
CA GLU A 78 16.41 0.84 -7.26
C GLU A 78 17.26 1.40 -8.41
N GLY A 79 16.62 2.02 -9.42
CA GLY A 79 17.29 2.71 -10.51
C GLY A 79 18.13 3.90 -10.04
N LEU A 80 17.57 4.74 -9.16
CA LEU A 80 18.25 5.91 -8.59
C LEU A 80 19.46 5.50 -7.72
N MET A 81 19.35 4.39 -7.00
CA MET A 81 20.40 3.88 -6.12
C MET A 81 21.28 2.80 -6.74
N ARG A 82 21.34 2.73 -8.07
CA ARG A 82 22.22 1.80 -8.79
C ARG A 82 23.69 1.94 -8.38
N ASN A 83 24.15 3.17 -8.15
CA ASN A 83 25.52 3.49 -7.70
C ASN A 83 25.59 4.05 -6.26
N GLY A 84 24.47 4.04 -5.52
CA GLY A 84 24.36 4.64 -4.19
C GLY A 84 24.81 3.72 -3.04
N THR A 85 25.07 4.29 -1.87
CA THR A 85 25.44 3.51 -0.68
C THR A 85 24.25 2.69 -0.17
N PRO A 86 24.43 1.38 0.12
CA PRO A 86 23.33 0.49 0.50
C PRO A 86 22.67 0.84 1.84
N ARG A 87 23.32 1.65 2.67
CA ARG A 87 22.83 2.09 3.99
C ARG A 87 21.58 2.95 3.92
N TRP A 88 21.47 3.82 2.92
CA TRP A 88 20.36 4.79 2.81
C TRP A 88 19.16 4.25 2.05
N ARG A 89 19.27 3.05 1.45
CA ARG A 89 18.22 2.44 0.63
C ARG A 89 16.86 2.35 1.33
N PRO A 90 16.77 1.87 2.58
CA PRO A 90 15.49 1.79 3.27
C PRO A 90 14.86 3.15 3.54
N LEU A 91 15.68 4.17 3.86
CA LEU A 91 15.18 5.51 4.15
C LEU A 91 14.64 6.19 2.88
N ILE A 92 15.40 6.13 1.78
CA ILE A 92 14.98 6.72 0.50
C ILE A 92 13.74 5.98 -0.03
N GLY A 93 13.70 4.65 0.11
CA GLY A 93 12.50 3.87 -0.17
C GLY A 93 11.30 4.29 0.67
N GLY A 94 11.50 4.47 1.98
CA GLY A 94 10.49 5.00 2.88
C GLY A 94 9.99 6.39 2.44
N VAL A 95 10.88 7.31 2.09
CA VAL A 95 10.50 8.64 1.59
C VAL A 95 9.71 8.55 0.28
N ALA A 96 10.10 7.65 -0.63
CA ALA A 96 9.33 7.41 -1.85
C ALA A 96 7.92 6.88 -1.54
N GLY A 97 7.79 5.95 -0.60
CA GLY A 97 6.50 5.46 -0.11
C GLY A 97 5.66 6.54 0.58
N LEU A 98 6.30 7.41 1.38
CA LEU A 98 5.67 8.55 2.05
C LEU A 98 5.00 9.48 1.04
N ILE A 99 5.75 9.88 0.01
CA ILE A 99 5.26 10.77 -1.03
C ILE A 99 4.19 10.03 -1.84
N GLY A 100 4.51 8.84 -2.35
CA GLY A 100 3.62 8.08 -3.23
C GLY A 100 2.27 7.77 -2.59
N PHE A 101 2.26 7.20 -1.39
CA PHE A 101 1.01 6.85 -0.71
C PHE A 101 0.30 8.08 -0.12
N GLY A 102 1.03 9.15 0.21
CA GLY A 102 0.41 10.45 0.54
C GLY A 102 -0.39 11.03 -0.63
N PHE A 103 0.17 11.01 -1.85
CA PHE A 103 -0.55 11.38 -3.07
C PHE A 103 -1.73 10.45 -3.34
N TRP A 104 -1.53 9.13 -3.18
CA TRP A 104 -2.62 8.15 -3.28
C TRP A 104 -3.75 8.44 -2.29
N GLY A 105 -3.41 8.80 -1.04
CA GLY A 105 -4.35 9.24 -0.03
C GLY A 105 -5.18 10.44 -0.48
N ARG A 106 -4.52 11.47 -1.04
CA ARG A 106 -5.18 12.69 -1.50
C ARG A 106 -6.13 12.47 -2.67
N PHE A 107 -5.73 11.67 -3.65
CA PHE A 107 -6.42 11.58 -4.94
C PHE A 107 -7.31 10.36 -5.05
N VAL A 108 -6.96 9.25 -4.41
CA VAL A 108 -7.71 7.99 -4.50
C VAL A 108 -8.53 7.76 -3.23
N ILE A 109 -7.89 7.68 -2.05
CA ILE A 109 -8.63 7.37 -0.81
C ILE A 109 -9.66 8.47 -0.51
N ALA A 110 -9.30 9.74 -0.62
CA ALA A 110 -10.25 10.84 -0.43
C ALA A 110 -11.41 10.79 -1.44
N ALA A 111 -11.16 10.43 -2.70
CA ALA A 111 -12.21 10.30 -3.71
C ALA A 111 -13.18 9.16 -3.38
N PHE A 112 -12.68 8.02 -2.90
CA PHE A 112 -13.51 6.91 -2.42
C PHE A 112 -14.29 7.27 -1.14
N LEU A 113 -13.73 8.12 -0.28
CA LEU A 113 -14.49 8.62 0.87
C LEU A 113 -15.61 9.56 0.40
N ASP A 114 -15.34 10.47 -0.52
CA ASP A 114 -16.34 11.40 -1.05
C ASP A 114 -17.46 10.70 -1.83
N SER A 115 -17.13 9.66 -2.60
CA SER A 115 -18.13 8.83 -3.30
C SER A 115 -19.06 8.08 -2.34
N LEU A 116 -18.64 7.85 -1.09
CA LEU A 116 -19.52 7.32 -0.05
C LEU A 116 -20.28 8.44 0.67
N ARG A 117 -19.61 9.56 0.97
CA ARG A 117 -20.18 10.66 1.75
C ARG A 117 -21.34 11.35 1.06
N VAL A 118 -21.18 11.69 -0.21
CA VAL A 118 -22.17 12.50 -0.93
C VAL A 118 -23.52 11.77 -1.04
N PRO A 119 -23.59 10.48 -1.44
CA PRO A 119 -24.85 9.74 -1.42
C PRO A 119 -25.42 9.51 -0.01
N LEU A 120 -24.58 9.51 1.03
CA LEU A 120 -25.01 9.46 2.43
C LEU A 120 -25.53 10.80 2.98
N GLY A 121 -25.71 11.81 2.10
CA GLY A 121 -26.18 13.15 2.46
C GLY A 121 -25.17 13.97 3.26
N LEU A 122 -23.88 13.60 3.22
CA LEU A 122 -22.80 14.35 3.86
C LEU A 122 -22.14 15.28 2.84
N SER A 123 -21.60 16.39 3.32
CA SER A 123 -20.75 17.24 2.49
C SER A 123 -19.46 16.51 2.09
N PRO A 124 -18.89 16.82 0.90
CA PRO A 124 -17.56 16.38 0.53
C PRO A 124 -16.52 16.74 1.61
N LEU A 125 -15.43 15.99 1.67
CA LEU A 125 -14.36 16.21 2.61
C LEU A 125 -13.79 17.63 2.45
N GLY A 126 -13.84 18.40 3.55
CA GLY A 126 -13.14 19.67 3.64
C GLY A 126 -11.62 19.48 3.79
N LEU A 127 -10.90 20.60 3.82
CA LEU A 127 -9.43 20.60 3.89
C LEU A 127 -8.88 19.83 5.10
N GLY A 128 -9.48 20.00 6.29
CA GLY A 128 -9.04 19.32 7.51
C GLY A 128 -9.05 17.79 7.39
N PRO A 129 -10.22 17.16 7.13
CA PRO A 129 -10.30 15.73 6.88
C PRO A 129 -9.38 15.21 5.77
N ILE A 130 -9.22 15.97 4.68
CA ILE A 130 -8.27 15.62 3.60
C ILE A 130 -6.84 15.54 4.14
N VAL A 131 -6.41 16.53 4.93
CA VAL A 131 -5.08 16.54 5.55
C VAL A 131 -4.89 15.31 6.45
N THR A 132 -5.91 14.92 7.22
CA THR A 132 -5.88 13.68 8.02
C THR A 132 -5.66 12.44 7.16
N VAL A 133 -6.40 12.30 6.05
CA VAL A 133 -6.23 11.18 5.10
C VAL A 133 -4.81 11.16 4.54
N VAL A 134 -4.29 12.31 4.11
CA VAL A 134 -2.96 12.42 3.51
C VAL A 134 -1.87 12.08 4.51
N ILE A 135 -1.93 12.60 5.73
CA ILE A 135 -0.92 12.32 6.76
C ILE A 135 -0.93 10.84 7.14
N ASN A 136 -2.11 10.24 7.38
CA ASN A 136 -2.20 8.82 7.69
C ASN A 136 -1.57 7.97 6.57
N SER A 137 -1.96 8.26 5.33
CA SER A 137 -1.43 7.55 4.15
C SER A 137 0.08 7.76 4.02
N ALA A 138 0.59 8.98 4.20
CA ALA A 138 2.01 9.26 4.11
C ALA A 138 2.84 8.47 5.16
N VAL A 139 2.35 8.40 6.40
CA VAL A 139 3.02 7.66 7.49
C VAL A 139 3.01 6.15 7.21
N LEU A 140 1.86 5.60 6.78
CA LEU A 140 1.76 4.19 6.42
C LEU A 140 2.64 3.84 5.22
N GLY A 141 2.66 4.70 4.20
CA GLY A 141 3.50 4.55 3.01
C GLY A 141 4.99 4.53 3.36
N PHE A 142 5.42 5.43 4.25
CA PHE A 142 6.78 5.45 4.77
C PHE A 142 7.15 4.13 5.44
N ALA A 143 6.34 3.71 6.43
CA ALA A 143 6.60 2.51 7.21
C ALA A 143 6.67 1.27 6.31
N ALA A 144 5.71 1.11 5.40
CA ALA A 144 5.62 -0.06 4.55
C ALA A 144 6.75 -0.16 3.54
N PHE A 145 7.15 0.94 2.91
CA PHE A 145 8.26 0.91 1.95
C PHE A 145 9.59 0.72 2.67
N PHE A 146 9.77 1.37 3.83
CA PHE A 146 10.94 1.12 4.68
C PHE A 146 11.06 -0.37 5.04
N LEU A 147 9.97 -0.97 5.50
CA LEU A 147 9.89 -2.40 5.81
C LEU A 147 10.14 -3.26 4.56
N GLY A 148 9.57 -2.87 3.42
CA GLY A 148 9.79 -3.50 2.13
C GLY A 148 11.28 -3.62 1.78
N TYR A 149 12.06 -2.54 1.95
CA TYR A 149 13.49 -2.54 1.64
C TYR A 149 14.36 -3.34 2.61
N ILE A 150 13.94 -3.55 3.86
CA ILE A 150 14.68 -4.39 4.81
C ILE A 150 14.26 -5.87 4.74
N ALA A 151 13.04 -6.15 4.25
CA ALA A 151 12.45 -7.48 4.25
C ALA A 151 13.25 -8.55 3.47
N PRO A 152 13.86 -8.28 2.29
CA PRO A 152 14.61 -9.30 1.56
C PRO A 152 15.67 -10.02 2.39
N LYS A 153 16.36 -9.30 3.27
CA LYS A 153 17.41 -9.87 4.15
C LYS A 153 16.87 -10.96 5.08
N ALA A 154 15.61 -10.83 5.51
CA ALA A 154 14.98 -11.76 6.45
C ALA A 154 14.07 -12.79 5.77
N LEU A 155 13.46 -12.44 4.63
CA LEU A 155 12.36 -13.18 4.02
C LEU A 155 12.69 -13.82 2.67
N ALA A 156 13.75 -13.42 1.97
CA ALA A 156 14.01 -13.92 0.62
C ALA A 156 14.26 -15.44 0.55
N LYS A 157 14.74 -16.04 1.65
CA LYS A 157 14.91 -17.50 1.78
C LYS A 157 13.64 -18.21 2.31
N ARG A 158 12.68 -17.47 2.87
CA ARG A 158 11.43 -18.00 3.47
C ARG A 158 10.31 -18.02 2.44
N ARG A 159 10.49 -18.82 1.37
CA ARG A 159 9.57 -18.88 0.22
C ARG A 159 8.10 -19.03 0.61
N ALA A 160 7.80 -20.00 1.48
CA ALA A 160 6.44 -20.26 1.94
C ALA A 160 5.82 -19.03 2.63
N THR A 161 6.56 -18.35 3.50
CA THR A 161 6.08 -17.13 4.19
C THR A 161 5.73 -16.03 3.21
N VAL A 162 6.60 -15.75 2.23
CA VAL A 162 6.36 -14.71 1.23
C VAL A 162 5.14 -15.07 0.36
N ILE A 163 4.98 -16.33 -0.02
CA ILE A 163 3.81 -16.79 -0.78
C ILE A 163 2.53 -16.62 0.05
N VAL A 164 2.52 -17.05 1.32
CA VAL A 164 1.37 -16.90 2.22
C VAL A 164 0.99 -15.43 2.40
N MET A 165 1.98 -14.55 2.61
CA MET A 165 1.75 -13.11 2.70
C MET A 165 1.10 -12.56 1.41
N GLY A 166 1.65 -12.91 0.25
CA GLY A 166 1.11 -12.46 -1.04
C GLY A 166 -0.30 -12.99 -1.32
N VAL A 167 -0.58 -14.25 -1.01
CA VAL A 167 -1.93 -14.83 -1.15
C VAL A 167 -2.90 -14.14 -0.18
N ALA A 168 -2.49 -13.92 1.07
CA ALA A 168 -3.34 -13.26 2.07
C ALA A 168 -3.71 -11.83 1.64
N THR A 169 -2.76 -11.03 1.14
CA THR A 169 -3.06 -9.67 0.65
C THR A 169 -4.01 -9.68 -0.54
N VAL A 170 -3.85 -10.63 -1.47
CA VAL A 170 -4.77 -10.79 -2.62
C VAL A 170 -6.17 -11.18 -2.16
N VAL A 171 -6.30 -12.14 -1.23
CA VAL A 171 -7.61 -12.55 -0.69
C VAL A 171 -8.31 -11.38 0.03
N LEU A 172 -7.58 -10.62 0.84
CA LEU A 172 -8.11 -9.43 1.51
C LEU A 172 -8.52 -8.35 0.51
N ALA A 173 -7.77 -8.15 -0.57
CA ALA A 173 -8.13 -7.22 -1.63
C ALA A 173 -9.41 -7.67 -2.36
N ILE A 174 -9.56 -8.95 -2.70
CA ILE A 174 -10.79 -9.49 -3.30
C ILE A 174 -11.98 -9.27 -2.38
N ALA A 175 -11.82 -9.56 -1.08
CA ALA A 175 -12.85 -9.29 -0.08
C ALA A 175 -13.20 -7.79 -0.01
N GLY A 176 -12.21 -6.90 -0.09
CA GLY A 176 -12.41 -5.46 -0.19
C GLY A 176 -13.23 -5.06 -1.41
N GLY A 177 -12.94 -5.65 -2.57
CA GLY A 177 -13.70 -5.42 -3.81
C GLY A 177 -15.15 -5.87 -3.69
N TYR A 178 -15.37 -7.03 -3.05
CA TYR A 178 -16.71 -7.50 -2.71
C TYR A 178 -17.46 -6.48 -1.84
N TYR A 179 -16.89 -6.06 -0.72
CA TYR A 179 -17.57 -5.12 0.19
C TYR A 179 -17.81 -3.75 -0.45
N LEU A 180 -16.85 -3.23 -1.21
CA LEU A 180 -17.02 -1.99 -1.97
C LEU A 180 -18.20 -2.10 -2.94
N SER A 181 -18.32 -3.21 -3.67
CA SER A 181 -19.46 -3.43 -4.58
C SER A 181 -20.80 -3.47 -3.83
N ARG A 182 -20.84 -4.10 -2.64
CA ARG A 182 -22.04 -4.17 -1.80
C ARG A 182 -22.42 -2.82 -1.22
N MET A 183 -21.44 -2.00 -0.83
CA MET A 183 -21.69 -0.64 -0.36
C MET A 183 -22.28 0.22 -1.47
N TYR A 184 -21.70 0.17 -2.68
CA TYR A 184 -22.22 0.94 -3.81
C TYR A 184 -23.59 0.49 -4.28
N ALA A 185 -23.89 -0.82 -4.25
CA ALA A 185 -25.22 -1.34 -4.59
C ALA A 185 -26.35 -0.88 -3.63
N VAL A 186 -25.99 -0.33 -2.47
CA VAL A 186 -26.96 0.27 -1.52
C VAL A 186 -27.06 1.79 -1.70
N LEU A 187 -26.00 2.43 -2.20
CA LEU A 187 -25.89 3.88 -2.32
C LEU A 187 -26.38 4.42 -3.68
N TYR A 188 -26.31 3.60 -4.73
CA TYR A 188 -26.65 3.92 -6.12
C TYR A 188 -27.55 2.82 -6.70
#